data_AF-A0A7J2J7J3-F1
#
_entry.id   AF-A0A7J2J7J3-F1
#
_cell.length_a   1.000
_cell.length_b   1.000
_cell.length_c   1.000
_cell.angle_alpha   90.00
_cell.angle_beta   90.00
_cell.angle_gamma   90.00
#
_symmetry.space_group_name_H-M   'P 1'
#
loop_
_entity.id
_entity.type
_entity.pdbx_description
1 polymer ?
#
loop_
_entity_poly.entity_id
_entity_poly.type
_entity_poly.pdbx_seq_one_letter_code
_entity_poly.pdbx_strand_id
1 'polypeptide(L)' 'MVVDVGRVCVKIAGHEAGKRCVVVEVLDDTFVVVSGPKVKRRRCNIA' A
#
# COMPACT_ATOMS: atom_id res chain seq x y z
N MET A 1 -0.24 -16.07 -0.54
CA MET A 1 -0.09 -14.67 -1.00
C MET A 1 -0.37 -13.77 0.19
N VAL A 2 0.55 -12.87 0.54
CA VAL A 2 0.40 -12.01 1.74
C VAL A 2 -0.35 -10.72 1.40
N VAL A 3 -0.46 -10.36 0.12
CA VAL A 3 -1.05 -9.10 -0.33
C VAL A 3 -1.94 -9.33 -1.54
N ASP A 4 -3.22 -9.02 -1.40
CA ASP A 4 -4.24 -9.09 -2.45
C ASP A 4 -4.90 -7.72 -2.62
N VAL A 5 -5.48 -7.47 -3.80
CA VAL A 5 -6.29 -6.27 -4.03
C VAL A 5 -7.45 -6.23 -3.03
N GLY A 6 -7.69 -5.06 -2.43
CA GLY A 6 -8.69 -4.86 -1.37
C GLY A 6 -8.16 -5.08 0.04
N ARG A 7 -6.92 -5.55 0.22
CA ARG A 7 -6.31 -5.71 1.54
C ARG A 7 -6.00 -4.36 2.19
N VAL A 8 -6.45 -4.18 3.43
CA VAL A 8 -6.13 -3.01 4.24
C VAL A 8 -4.75 -3.18 4.87
N CYS A 9 -3.93 -2.15 4.73
CA CYS A 9 -2.53 -2.12 5.16
C CYS A 9 -2.26 -0.83 5.95
N VAL A 10 -1.14 -0.81 6.66
CA VAL A 10 -0.60 0.42 7.25
C VAL A 10 0.73 0.71 6.56
N LYS A 11 0.90 1.93 6.07
CA LYS A 11 2.20 2.35 5.54
C LYS A 11 3.16 2.56 6.70
N ILE A 12 4.25 1.80 6.75
CA ILE A 12 5.19 1.83 7.88
C ILE A 12 6.26 2.93 7.75
N ALA A 13 6.47 3.47 6.54
CA ALA A 13 7.58 4.39 6.25
C ALA A 13 7.18 5.60 5.38
N GLY A 14 8.01 6.65 5.47
CA GLY A 14 7.89 7.90 4.72
C GLY A 14 6.94 8.93 5.34
N HIS A 15 6.64 10.00 4.60
CA HIS A 15 5.80 11.12 5.07
C HIS A 15 4.38 10.71 5.53
N GLU A 16 3.85 9.61 4.99
CA GLU A 16 2.51 9.10 5.28
C GLU A 16 2.55 7.89 6.23
N ALA A 17 3.65 7.69 6.96
CA ALA A 17 3.81 6.58 7.89
C ALA A 17 2.72 6.58 8.98
N GLY A 18 2.32 5.38 9.40
CA GLY A 18 1.26 5.14 10.38
C GLY A 18 -0.16 5.37 9.85
N LYS A 19 -0.34 5.75 8.58
CA LYS A 19 -1.67 5.90 7.97
C LYS A 19 -2.11 4.59 7.32
N ARG A 20 -3.42 4.33 7.42
CA ARG A 20 -4.07 3.19 6.76
C ARG A 20 -4.27 3.48 5.28
N CYS A 21 -4.08 2.45 4.47
CA CYS A 21 -4.33 2.44 3.03
C CYS A 21 -4.88 1.07 2.61
N VAL A 22 -5.35 0.98 1.38
CA VAL A 22 -5.79 -0.25 0.74
C VAL A 22 -4.96 -0.48 -0.50
N VAL A 23 -4.67 -1.75 -0.80
CA VAL A 23 -4.03 -2.17 -2.05
C VAL A 23 -5.08 -2.11 -3.16
N VAL A 24 -4.81 -1.32 -4.19
CA VAL A 24 -5.71 -1.18 -5.34
C VAL A 24 -5.21 -1.96 -6.56
N GLU A 25 -3.93 -2.30 -6.59
CA GLU A 25 -3.29 -3.01 -7.71
C GLU A 25 -2.03 -3.70 -7.21
N VAL A 26 -1.76 -4.92 -7.70
CA VAL A 26 -0.51 -5.65 -7.48
C VAL A 26 0.29 -5.55 -8.78
N LEU A 27 1.49 -4.98 -8.71
CA LEU A 27 2.33 -4.80 -9.90
C LEU A 27 3.24 -6.01 -10.10
N ASP A 28 3.88 -6.44 -9.01
CA ASP A 28 4.84 -7.56 -8.97
C ASP A 28 4.91 -8.08 -7.52
N ASP A 29 5.76 -9.08 -7.26
CA ASP A 29 5.89 -9.70 -5.93
C ASP A 29 6.50 -8.77 -4.85
N THR A 30 7.01 -7.60 -5.25
CA THR A 30 7.69 -6.64 -4.38
C THR A 30 6.98 -5.28 -4.26
N PHE A 31 6.14 -4.93 -5.23
CA PHE A 31 5.49 -3.63 -5.32
C PHE A 31 4.00 -3.73 -5.57
N VAL A 32 3.28 -2.85 -4.87
CA VAL A 32 1.83 -2.64 -5.00
C VAL A 32 1.52 -1.18 -5.20
N VAL A 33 0.37 -0.89 -5.79
CA VAL A 33 -0.23 0.45 -5.74
C VAL A 33 -1.19 0.48 -4.57
N VAL A 34 -0.96 1.45 -3.68
CA VAL A 34 -1.82 1.68 -2.51
C VAL A 34 -2.53 3.02 -2.64
N SER A 35 -3.70 3.14 -2.01
CA SER A 35 -4.47 4.38 -1.91
C SER A 35 -5.19 4.46 -0.57
N GLY A 36 -5.53 5.66 -0.10
CA GLY A 36 -6.33 5.83 1.10
C GLY A 36 -6.64 7.30 1.41
N PRO A 37 -7.44 7.58 2.44
CA PRO A 37 -7.86 8.95 2.77
C PRO A 37 -6.71 9.91 3.08
N LYS A 38 -5.62 9.39 3.66
CA LYS A 38 -4.41 10.15 4.03
C LYS A 38 -3.15 9.62 3.33
N VAL A 39 -3.32 8.74 2.34
CA VAL A 39 -2.24 8.12 1.57
C VAL A 39 -2.55 8.32 0.10
N LYS A 40 -1.76 9.14 -0.59
CA LYS A 40 -1.94 9.39 -2.02
C LYS A 40 -1.73 8.10 -2.82
N ARG A 41 -2.47 7.95 -3.94
CA ARG A 41 -2.30 6.81 -4.84
C ARG A 41 -0.86 6.77 -5.36
N ARG A 42 -0.10 5.75 -4.96
CA ARG A 42 1.31 5.61 -5.36
C ARG A 42 1.80 4.18 -5.24
N ARG A 43 2.88 3.88 -5.97
CA ARG A 43 3.65 2.65 -5.83
C ARG A 43 4.32 2.61 -4.45
N CYS A 44 4.15 1.50 -3.73
CA CYS A 44 4.80 1.20 -2.47
C CYS A 44 5.42 -0.19 -2.53
N ASN A 45 6.58 -0.33 -1.88
CA ASN A 45 7.23 -1.61 -1.67
C ASN A 45 6.58 -2.34 -0.48
N ILE A 46 6.58 -3.67 -0.51
CA ILE A 46 5.93 -4.57 0.47
C ILE A 46 6.93 -5.11 1.52
N ALA A 47 8.23 -4.90 1.35
CA ALA A 47 9.30 -5.34 2.24
C ALA A 47 9.17 -4.81 3.68
#